data_AF-A0A9Q5Z7U3-F1
#
_entry.id   AF-A0A9Q5Z7U3-F1
#
_cell.length_a   1.000
_cell.length_b   1.000
_cell.length_c   1.000
_cell.angle_alpha   90.00
_cell.angle_beta   90.00
_cell.angle_gamma   90.00
#
_symmetry.space_group_name_H-M   'P 1'
#
loop_
_entity.id
_entity.type
_entity.pdbx_description
1 polymer ?
#
loop_
_entity_poly.entity_id
_entity_poly.type
_entity_poly.pdbx_seq_one_letter_code
_entity_poly.pdbx_strand_id
1 'polypeptide(L)' 'MRVETVPDPKIINPRDAILKVTSAIICGSDLHIYNGYIPTMEPGDIIGHEFMGEIVDIW' A
#
# COMPACT_ATOMS: atom_id res chain seq x y z
N MET A 1 -12.83 1.53 -6.91
CA MET A 1 -12.05 1.54 -5.66
C MET A 1 -12.97 1.11 -4.52
N ARG A 2 -12.49 0.26 -3.60
CA ARG A 2 -13.27 -0.24 -2.46
C ARG A 2 -12.35 -0.40 -1.26
N VAL A 3 -12.92 -0.37 -0.05
CA VAL A 3 -12.19 -0.64 1.19
C VAL A 3 -12.50 -2.06 1.62
N GLU A 4 -11.45 -2.86 1.83
CA GLU A 4 -11.55 -4.25 2.27
C GLU A 4 -10.55 -4.52 3.38
N THR A 5 -10.91 -5.43 4.28
CA THR A 5 -9.96 -6.02 5.22
C THR A 5 -9.21 -7.15 4.52
N VAL A 6 -7.88 -7.08 4.55
CA VAL A 6 -6.98 -8.11 4.00
C VAL A 6 -6.09 -8.66 5.11
N PRO A 7 -5.47 -9.84 4.94
CA PRO A 7 -4.53 -10.38 5.94
C PRO A 7 -3.36 -9.43 6.21
N ASP A 8 -2.85 -9.44 7.44
CA ASP A 8 -1.65 -8.69 7.81
C ASP A 8 -0.44 -9.14 6.97
N PRO A 9 0.48 -8.20 6.63
CA PRO A 9 1.69 -8.53 5.90
C PRO A 9 2.61 -9.43 6.73
N LYS A 10 3.52 -10.13 6.04
CA LYS A 10 4.58 -10.92 6.65
C LYS A 10 5.92 -10.48 6.07
N ILE A 11 6.98 -10.61 6.86
CA ILE A 11 8.35 -10.46 6.38
C ILE A 11 8.67 -11.61 5.43
N ILE A 12 9.10 -11.29 4.21
CA ILE A 12 9.41 -12.28 3.16
C ILE A 12 10.91 -12.30 2.89
N ASN A 13 11.56 -11.14 2.95
CA ASN A 13 12.97 -10.97 2.61
C ASN A 13 13.79 -10.44 3.81
N PRO A 14 15.13 -10.63 3.80
CA PRO A 14 16.03 -10.20 4.86
C PRO A 14 16.14 -8.69 5.15
N ARG A 15 15.39 -7.87 4.42
CA ARG A 15 15.43 -6.40 4.52
C ARG A 15 14.04 -5.78 4.61
N ASP A 16 13.01 -6.60 4.80
CA ASP A 16 11.66 -6.09 4.93
C ASP A 16 11.46 -5.53 6.35
N ALA A 17 10.52 -4.60 6.45
CA ALA A 17 9.98 -4.12 7.71
C ALA A 17 8.47 -4.02 7.60
N ILE A 18 7.76 -4.26 8.69
CA ILE A 18 6.31 -4.04 8.77
C ILE A 18 6.06 -2.70 9.43
N LEU A 19 5.37 -1.82 8.71
CA LEU A 19 4.97 -0.50 9.17
C LEU A 19 3.47 -0.48 9.49
N LYS A 20 3.12 -0.11 10.71
CA LYS A 20 1.75 0.27 11.05
C LYS A 20 1.48 1.69 10.57
N VAL A 21 0.72 1.82 9.50
CA VAL A 21 0.33 3.11 8.93
C VAL A 21 -0.54 3.90 9.92
N THR A 22 -0.15 5.14 10.20
CA THR A 22 -0.91 6.08 11.06
C THR A 22 -1.52 7.22 10.25
N SER A 23 -0.98 7.51 9.07
CA SER A 23 -1.45 8.56 8.17
C SER A 23 -1.11 8.19 6.73
N ALA A 24 -2.02 8.50 5.82
CA ALA A 24 -1.82 8.40 4.38
C ALA A 24 -2.45 9.61 3.69
N ILE A 25 -1.91 9.99 2.55
CA ILE A 25 -2.41 11.11 1.74
C ILE A 25 -2.75 10.66 0.33
N ILE A 26 -3.54 11.47 -0.35
CA ILE A 26 -3.92 11.27 -1.75
C ILE A 26 -3.17 12.29 -2.59
N CYS A 27 -2.56 11.81 -3.66
CA CYS A 27 -1.85 12.59 -4.64
C CYS A 27 -2.63 12.65 -5.96
N GLY A 28 -2.32 13.64 -6.80
CA GLY A 28 -2.90 13.70 -8.15
C GLY A 28 -2.55 12.48 -9.00
N SER A 29 -1.40 11.84 -8.75
CA SER A 29 -0.97 10.62 -9.43
C SER A 29 -1.89 9.42 -9.16
N ASP A 30 -2.58 9.38 -8.01
CA ASP A 30 -3.53 8.31 -7.69
C ASP A 30 -4.71 8.28 -8.67
N LEU A 31 -5.01 9.40 -9.34
CA LEU A 31 -6.01 9.46 -10.40
C LEU A 31 -5.61 8.63 -11.62
N HIS A 32 -4.32 8.50 -11.92
CA HIS A 32 -3.87 7.63 -13.01
C HIS A 32 -4.22 6.16 -12.73
N ILE A 33 -4.10 5.73 -11.48
CA ILE A 33 -4.54 4.40 -11.03
C ILE A 33 -6.06 4.30 -11.11
N TYR A 34 -6.77 5.26 -10.50
CA TYR A 34 -8.23 5.24 -10.42
C TYR A 34 -8.91 5.22 -11.80
N ASN A 35 -8.36 5.94 -12.77
CA ASN A 35 -8.87 6.02 -14.14
C ASN A 35 -8.35 4.91 -15.07
N GLY A 36 -7.59 3.93 -14.55
CA GLY A 36 -7.16 2.76 -15.31
C GLY A 36 -6.02 3.03 -16.30
N TYR A 37 -5.22 4.07 -16.07
CA TYR A 37 -4.08 4.41 -16.95
C TYR A 37 -2.80 3.63 -16.63
N ILE A 38 -2.78 2.83 -15.57
CA ILE A 38 -1.65 1.96 -15.21
C ILE A 38 -1.92 0.55 -15.74
N PRO A 39 -1.30 0.11 -16.85
CA PRO A 39 -1.65 -1.14 -17.52
C PRO A 39 -1.34 -2.41 -16.72
N THR A 40 -0.44 -2.30 -15.74
CA THR A 40 0.02 -3.42 -14.90
C THR A 40 -0.78 -3.57 -13.61
N MET A 41 -1.78 -2.72 -13.37
CA MET A 41 -2.64 -2.84 -12.19
C MET A 41 -3.58 -4.02 -12.31
N GLU A 42 -3.63 -4.85 -11.27
CA GLU A 42 -4.46 -6.03 -11.20
C GLU A 42 -5.56 -5.89 -10.14
N PRO A 43 -6.73 -6.54 -10.32
CA PRO A 43 -7.75 -6.59 -9.27
C PRO A 43 -7.19 -7.20 -7.99
N GLY A 44 -7.20 -6.42 -6.90
CA GLY A 44 -6.70 -6.84 -5.60
C GLY A 44 -5.42 -6.12 -5.16
N ASP A 45 -4.78 -5.36 -6.06
CA ASP A 45 -3.64 -4.52 -5.68
C ASP A 45 -4.02 -3.50 -4.59
N ILE A 46 -3.17 -3.41 -3.57
CA ILE A 46 -3.29 -2.41 -2.51
C ILE A 46 -2.70 -1.10 -3.00
N ILE A 47 -3.49 -0.04 -2.93
CA ILE A 47 -3.17 1.29 -3.43
C ILE A 47 -2.73 2.24 -2.32
N GLY A 48 -2.01 3.29 -2.70
CA GLY A 48 -1.49 4.31 -1.80
C GLY A 48 0.04 4.23 -1.74
N HIS A 49 0.70 5.33 -2.09
CA HIS A 49 2.16 5.41 -2.16
C HIS A 49 2.75 6.52 -1.28
N GLU A 50 1.91 7.20 -0.50
CA GLU A 50 2.31 8.30 0.36
C GLU A 50 1.72 8.10 1.76
N PHE A 51 2.54 7.58 2.68
CA PHE A 51 2.11 7.27 4.05
C PHE A 51 3.24 7.41 5.07
N MET A 52 2.85 7.57 6.33
CA MET A 52 3.70 7.59 7.50
C MET A 52 3.17 6.61 8.55
N GLY A 53 4.06 6.12 9.42
CA GLY A 53 3.70 5.16 10.44
C GLY A 53 4.82 4.82 11.39
N GLU A 54 4.59 3.78 12.19
CA GLU A 54 5.54 3.21 13.13
C GLU A 54 6.00 1.84 12.66
N ILE A 55 7.29 1.55 12.75
CA ILE A 55 7.83 0.21 12.46
C ILE A 55 7.47 -0.70 13.63
N VAL A 56 6.76 -1.80 13.33
CA VAL A 56 6.29 -2.76 14.34
C VAL A 56 6.98 -4.12 14.22
N ASP A 57 7.64 -4.41 13.10
CA ASP A 57 8.44 -5.61 12.92
C ASP A 57 9.57 -5.37 11.89
N ILE A 58 10.68 -6.09 12.05
CA ILE A 58 11.85 -6.08 11.15
C ILE A 58 12.41 -7.50 11.03
N TRP A 59 13.14 -7.80 9.94
CA TRP A 59 13.72 -9.13 9.73
C TRP A 59 14.64 -9.59 10.86
#